data_AF-A0A9E2IUW8-F1
#
_entry.id   AF-A0A9E2IUW8-F1
#
_cell.length_a   1.000
_cell.length_b   1.000
_cell.length_c   1.000
_cell.angle_alpha   90.00
_cell.angle_beta   90.00
_cell.angle_gamma   90.00
#
_symmetry.space_group_name_H-M   'P 1'
#
loop_
_entity.id
_entity.type
_entity.pdbx_description
1 polymer ?
#
loop_
_entity_poly.entity_id
_entity_poly.type
_entity_poly.pdbx_seq_one_letter_code
_entity_poly.pdbx_strand_id
1 'polypeptide(L)'
;MALIAALAVLVSLGVGSRAAEPACPPAGGDYPRLYSDWSLFDKAIAEVASYEPSNERLTGITSPHHLLASHLVALGFRAASGFRYKRIILLAPDHFFRSDKPFATTTHGFDTATGRVATDAAAVRQLLDGRDWIEESCLFDKEHGVRALLPFLHHYFPEASVIPVAISIKTRRADWERMAEALAPLVDGETLIVQSTDFSHYLPHHVARRFDQQTLNTIASGSLDAIAGLRQPDHADSAGALYIQTALQRRLFGAAPLVVANENMQQYSAAHIEETTSYLVILFGRFGPGFNNPAEGKERFYYLAGDTMFGRAMTRFLLDERHSESVENEILALTKSRPLVVNLEGVLLPNVPEALEHMTLGMPAELAVDWLKRLNVAGVGLANNHSMDLGDAGYAETLGALKQAGIPAFGQGEALELPRLDIVGLTDIGRNGTDALDLIDPPLLDRLVRPDALRPVVAFVHWGSEYVAAPGPRERMLTDEMRLRAVSAIVGAHPHVASGALNALGGGDTLELYSLGNFLFDQTAERSSGSLLEIRVFEQGTFFARLIPLPAFYDTPG
;
A
#
# COMPACT_ATOMS: atom_id res chain seq x y z
N MET A 1 -21.02 30.32 -21.29
CA MET A 1 -21.47 31.21 -20.20
C MET A 1 -22.56 30.56 -19.31
N ALA A 2 -22.47 29.24 -19.10
CA ALA A 2 -23.31 28.48 -18.18
C ALA A 2 -22.50 27.27 -17.68
N LEU A 3 -21.40 27.54 -16.96
CA LEU A 3 -20.57 26.50 -16.32
C LEU A 3 -19.67 27.09 -15.20
N ILE A 4 -20.19 28.07 -14.45
CA ILE A 4 -19.48 28.71 -13.31
C ILE A 4 -20.28 28.57 -11.99
N ALA A 5 -21.41 27.85 -11.98
CA ALA A 5 -22.30 27.77 -10.81
C ALA A 5 -22.16 26.48 -9.96
N ALA A 6 -21.20 25.60 -10.23
CA ALA A 6 -21.05 24.33 -9.52
C ALA A 6 -19.82 24.22 -8.61
N LEU A 7 -19.00 25.27 -8.51
CA LEU A 7 -17.73 25.26 -7.75
C LEU A 7 -17.79 26.05 -6.43
N ALA A 8 -18.99 26.20 -5.83
CA ALA A 8 -19.22 26.98 -4.61
C ALA A 8 -20.30 26.37 -3.71
N VAL A 9 -20.21 25.08 -3.38
CA VAL A 9 -21.05 24.46 -2.31
C VAL A 9 -20.28 24.25 -1.00
N LEU A 10 -19.03 24.69 -0.90
CA LEU A 10 -18.38 24.89 0.40
C LEU A 10 -17.76 26.30 0.45
N VAL A 11 -18.18 27.05 1.48
CA VAL A 11 -17.80 28.44 1.82
C VAL A 11 -18.57 29.55 1.07
N SER A 12 -19.90 29.52 1.17
CA SER A 12 -20.69 30.75 1.32
C SER A 12 -21.86 30.51 2.27
N LEU A 13 -21.57 30.06 3.50
CA LEU A 13 -22.44 30.41 4.61
C LEU A 13 -22.20 31.88 4.90
N GLY A 14 -23.16 32.70 4.48
CA GLY A 14 -23.17 34.12 4.77
C GLY A 14 -22.88 34.35 6.25
N VAL A 15 -22.02 35.33 6.50
CA VAL A 15 -21.87 36.01 7.79
C VAL A 15 -23.28 36.33 8.31
N GLY A 16 -23.78 35.56 9.29
CA GLY A 16 -25.04 35.89 9.98
C GLY A 16 -26.05 34.78 10.28
N SER A 17 -25.81 33.48 10.04
CA SER A 17 -26.63 32.42 10.65
C SER A 17 -25.76 31.49 11.50
N ARG A 18 -25.96 31.48 12.82
CA ARG A 18 -25.48 30.37 13.67
C ARG A 18 -26.02 29.09 13.03
N ALA A 19 -25.14 28.20 12.58
CA ALA A 19 -25.55 26.87 12.15
C ALA A 19 -26.40 26.25 13.27
N ALA A 20 -27.58 25.72 12.93
CA ALA A 20 -28.48 25.14 13.92
C ALA A 20 -27.72 24.12 14.78
N GLU A 21 -27.94 24.16 16.10
CA GLU A 21 -27.39 23.18 17.01
C GLU A 21 -27.87 21.78 16.62
N PRO A 22 -27.00 20.75 16.75
CA PRO A 22 -27.39 19.41 16.38
C PRO A 22 -28.49 18.92 17.32
N ALA A 23 -29.55 18.34 16.76
CA ALA A 23 -30.70 17.87 17.52
C ALA A 23 -30.73 16.34 17.57
N CYS A 24 -30.85 15.78 18.78
CA CYS A 24 -31.16 14.37 18.92
C CYS A 24 -32.61 14.11 18.46
N PRO A 25 -32.86 12.99 17.76
CA PRO A 25 -34.20 12.50 17.53
C PRO A 25 -34.91 12.21 18.87
N PRO A 26 -36.26 12.14 18.88
CA PRO A 26 -36.99 11.56 19.99
C PRO A 26 -36.47 10.15 20.33
N ALA A 27 -36.67 9.70 21.57
CA ALA A 27 -36.24 8.37 22.00
C ALA A 27 -36.75 7.26 21.04
N GLY A 28 -35.82 6.46 20.50
CA GLY A 28 -36.13 5.42 19.51
C GLY A 28 -36.34 5.91 18.07
N GLY A 29 -36.25 7.21 17.82
CA GLY A 29 -36.29 7.80 16.48
C GLY A 29 -34.93 7.76 15.77
N ASP A 30 -34.96 7.95 14.46
CA ASP A 30 -33.76 8.03 13.63
C ASP A 30 -33.44 9.49 13.28
N TYR A 31 -32.18 9.79 13.00
CA TYR A 31 -31.84 11.10 12.48
C TYR A 31 -32.38 11.27 11.06
N PRO A 32 -32.96 12.43 10.71
CA PRO A 32 -33.48 12.68 9.38
C PRO A 32 -32.36 12.71 8.34
N ARG A 33 -32.70 12.44 7.08
CA ARG A 33 -31.74 12.48 5.96
C ARG A 33 -30.99 13.81 5.88
N LEU A 34 -29.66 13.74 5.82
CA LEU A 34 -28.79 14.91 5.63
C LEU A 34 -28.69 15.28 4.15
N TYR A 35 -28.52 14.27 3.29
CA TYR A 35 -28.47 14.43 1.84
C TYR A 35 -29.78 13.95 1.23
N SER A 36 -30.40 14.79 0.39
CA SER A 36 -31.68 14.51 -0.26
C SER A 36 -31.58 14.25 -1.76
N ASP A 37 -30.48 14.67 -2.39
CA ASP A 37 -30.20 14.40 -3.79
C ASP A 37 -29.60 13.00 -3.96
N TRP A 38 -30.33 12.12 -4.64
CA TRP A 38 -29.92 10.75 -4.88
C TRP A 38 -28.99 10.60 -6.11
N SER A 39 -29.05 11.56 -7.04
CA SER A 39 -28.39 11.45 -8.34
C SER A 39 -26.86 11.39 -8.23
N LEU A 40 -26.29 12.08 -7.25
CA LEU A 40 -24.85 12.02 -6.95
C LEU A 40 -24.41 10.62 -6.53
N PHE A 41 -25.20 9.94 -5.69
CA PHE A 41 -24.87 8.60 -5.19
C PHE A 41 -24.96 7.56 -6.31
N ASP A 42 -26.02 7.61 -7.11
CA ASP A 42 -26.20 6.74 -8.28
C ASP A 42 -25.05 6.85 -9.26
N LYS A 43 -24.66 8.09 -9.57
CA LYS A 43 -23.57 8.36 -10.50
C LYS A 43 -22.28 7.74 -9.98
N ALA A 44 -21.93 7.98 -8.72
CA ALA A 44 -20.72 7.42 -8.10
C ALA A 44 -20.74 5.87 -8.07
N ILE A 45 -21.89 5.25 -7.77
CA ILE A 45 -22.04 3.78 -7.81
C ILE A 45 -21.89 3.24 -9.23
N ALA A 46 -22.47 3.92 -10.22
CA ALA A 46 -22.37 3.53 -11.63
C ALA A 46 -20.93 3.67 -12.16
N GLU A 47 -20.20 4.70 -11.73
CA GLU A 47 -18.80 4.95 -12.14
C GLU A 47 -17.86 3.80 -11.73
N VAL A 48 -18.11 3.16 -10.59
CA VAL A 48 -17.28 2.04 -10.08
C VAL A 48 -17.86 0.65 -10.38
N ALA A 49 -18.96 0.55 -11.14
CA ALA A 49 -19.66 -0.71 -11.36
C ALA A 49 -18.79 -1.79 -12.02
N SER A 50 -17.86 -1.39 -12.89
CA SER A 50 -16.89 -2.29 -13.55
C SER A 50 -15.73 -2.72 -12.66
N TYR A 51 -15.52 -2.06 -11.52
CA TYR A 51 -14.49 -2.48 -10.57
C TYR A 51 -14.89 -3.82 -9.94
N GLU A 52 -14.00 -4.80 -10.06
CA GLU A 52 -14.24 -6.12 -9.48
C GLU A 52 -14.14 -6.06 -7.95
N PRO A 53 -15.17 -6.54 -7.21
CA PRO A 53 -15.05 -6.69 -5.77
C PRO A 53 -13.89 -7.62 -5.40
N SER A 54 -13.38 -7.46 -4.19
CA SER A 54 -12.38 -8.38 -3.63
C SER A 54 -12.96 -9.79 -3.58
N ASN A 55 -12.21 -10.76 -4.09
CA ASN A 55 -12.52 -12.18 -3.92
C ASN A 55 -12.03 -12.75 -2.58
N GLU A 56 -11.29 -11.96 -1.80
CA GLU A 56 -10.93 -12.22 -0.41
C GLU A 56 -11.77 -11.37 0.54
N ARG A 57 -12.21 -11.94 1.68
CA ARG A 57 -13.06 -11.20 2.62
C ARG A 57 -12.27 -10.04 3.23
N LEU A 58 -12.76 -8.82 3.01
CA LEU A 58 -12.20 -7.63 3.64
C LEU A 58 -12.67 -7.54 5.10
N THR A 59 -11.76 -7.18 5.99
CA THR A 59 -12.03 -6.97 7.42
C THR A 59 -12.09 -5.48 7.76
N GLY A 60 -11.68 -4.62 6.83
CA GLY A 60 -11.91 -3.19 6.92
C GLY A 60 -11.67 -2.46 5.61
N ILE A 61 -12.19 -1.24 5.53
CA ILE A 61 -11.92 -0.28 4.45
C ILE A 61 -11.68 1.11 5.03
N THR A 62 -10.82 1.88 4.40
CA THR A 62 -10.72 3.34 4.57
C THR A 62 -11.28 4.00 3.33
N SER A 63 -12.15 4.97 3.53
CA SER A 63 -12.84 5.72 2.48
C SER A 63 -12.79 7.21 2.79
N PRO A 64 -12.65 8.07 1.76
CA PRO A 64 -12.90 9.49 1.93
C PRO A 64 -14.37 9.76 2.27
N HIS A 65 -14.69 10.98 2.66
CA HIS A 65 -16.06 11.44 2.89
C HIS A 65 -16.41 12.75 2.20
N HIS A 66 -15.45 13.44 1.57
CA HIS A 66 -15.77 14.56 0.69
C HIS A 66 -16.43 14.07 -0.60
N LEU A 67 -17.71 14.40 -0.78
CA LEU A 67 -18.52 13.94 -1.92
C LEU A 67 -18.04 14.44 -3.30
N LEU A 68 -17.08 15.37 -3.35
CA LEU A 68 -16.34 15.68 -4.58
C LEU A 68 -15.64 14.44 -5.14
N ALA A 69 -15.10 13.59 -4.27
CA ALA A 69 -14.50 12.29 -4.58
C ALA A 69 -15.47 11.12 -4.30
N SER A 70 -16.78 11.33 -4.54
CA SER A 70 -17.82 10.34 -4.23
C SER A 70 -17.62 8.98 -4.92
N HIS A 71 -16.98 8.93 -6.09
CA HIS A 71 -16.60 7.67 -6.74
C HIS A 71 -15.63 6.86 -5.89
N LEU A 72 -14.67 7.48 -5.20
CA LEU A 72 -13.77 6.79 -4.28
C LEU A 72 -14.49 6.26 -3.03
N VAL A 73 -15.53 6.96 -2.58
CA VAL A 73 -16.42 6.44 -1.53
C VAL A 73 -17.11 5.17 -2.01
N ALA A 74 -17.73 5.23 -3.19
CA ALA A 74 -18.36 4.07 -3.81
C ALA A 74 -17.36 2.92 -4.04
N LEU A 75 -16.13 3.22 -4.43
CA LEU A 75 -15.05 2.26 -4.69
C LEU A 75 -14.74 1.41 -3.45
N GLY A 76 -14.60 2.03 -2.28
CA GLY A 76 -14.32 1.31 -1.02
C GLY A 76 -15.42 0.28 -0.70
N PHE A 77 -16.69 0.68 -0.79
CA PHE A 77 -17.81 -0.22 -0.56
C PHE A 77 -17.96 -1.27 -1.67
N ARG A 78 -17.73 -0.89 -2.94
CA ARG A 78 -17.71 -1.81 -4.08
C ARG A 78 -16.66 -2.90 -3.90
N ALA A 79 -15.45 -2.54 -3.46
CA ALA A 79 -14.37 -3.49 -3.20
C ALA A 79 -14.77 -4.50 -2.12
N ALA A 80 -15.48 -4.08 -1.07
CA ALA A 80 -15.97 -4.97 -0.01
C ALA A 80 -17.21 -5.80 -0.40
N SER A 81 -17.95 -5.40 -1.45
CA SER A 81 -19.25 -5.99 -1.84
C SER A 81 -19.20 -7.44 -2.32
N GLY A 82 -18.01 -8.05 -2.44
CA GLY A 82 -17.86 -9.49 -2.70
C GLY A 82 -18.36 -10.36 -1.56
N PHE A 83 -18.57 -9.77 -0.37
CA PHE A 83 -19.03 -10.46 0.83
C PHE A 83 -20.16 -9.69 1.51
N ARG A 84 -20.92 -10.40 2.36
CA ARG A 84 -21.94 -9.81 3.22
C ARG A 84 -21.39 -9.49 4.60
N TYR A 85 -21.92 -8.43 5.20
CA TYR A 85 -21.61 -7.98 6.56
C TYR A 85 -22.92 -7.67 7.28
N LYS A 86 -22.97 -7.96 8.58
CA LYS A 86 -24.13 -7.68 9.44
C LYS A 86 -23.92 -6.46 10.33
N ARG A 87 -22.66 -6.13 10.60
CA ARG A 87 -22.26 -5.02 11.47
C ARG A 87 -21.17 -4.21 10.79
N ILE A 88 -21.29 -2.89 10.84
CA ILE A 88 -20.28 -1.95 10.39
C ILE A 88 -19.86 -1.09 11.58
N ILE A 89 -18.60 -1.16 11.98
CA ILE A 89 -18.04 -0.16 12.90
C ILE A 89 -17.54 1.00 12.05
N LEU A 90 -18.11 2.19 12.24
CA LEU A 90 -17.82 3.36 11.41
C LEU A 90 -17.06 4.40 12.22
N LEU A 91 -15.76 4.52 11.96
CA LEU A 91 -14.86 5.46 12.63
C LEU A 91 -14.77 6.75 11.82
N ALA A 92 -15.04 7.91 12.43
CA ALA A 92 -14.94 9.21 11.77
C ALA A 92 -14.37 10.27 12.73
N PRO A 93 -13.67 11.30 12.26
CA PRO A 93 -13.36 12.46 13.10
C PRO A 93 -14.63 13.24 13.46
N ASP A 94 -14.61 13.89 14.63
CA ASP A 94 -15.57 14.93 15.01
C ASP A 94 -15.17 16.26 14.33
N HIS A 95 -15.73 16.54 13.16
CA HIS A 95 -15.35 17.70 12.34
C HIS A 95 -15.80 19.03 12.95
N PHE A 96 -16.84 18.99 13.77
CA PHE A 96 -17.46 20.20 14.31
C PHE A 96 -17.00 20.51 15.74
N PHE A 97 -16.09 19.71 16.29
CA PHE A 97 -15.56 19.85 17.65
C PHE A 97 -16.66 19.87 18.71
N ARG A 98 -17.68 19.03 18.52
CA ARG A 98 -18.88 18.98 19.35
C ARG A 98 -18.85 17.89 20.41
N SER A 99 -17.85 17.02 20.40
CA SER A 99 -17.63 16.00 21.43
C SER A 99 -16.98 16.62 22.66
N ASP A 100 -17.62 16.48 23.82
CA ASP A 100 -17.06 16.88 25.12
C ASP A 100 -16.11 15.80 25.68
N LYS A 101 -16.26 14.57 25.19
CA LYS A 101 -15.42 13.41 25.55
C LYS A 101 -14.42 13.05 24.43
N PRO A 102 -13.42 12.21 24.75
CA PRO A 102 -12.52 11.63 23.74
C PRO A 102 -13.27 11.03 22.54
N PHE A 103 -14.39 10.35 22.78
CA PHE A 103 -15.20 9.75 21.72
C PHE A 103 -16.69 9.97 21.95
N ALA A 104 -17.45 9.94 20.87
CA ALA A 104 -18.89 9.97 20.91
C ALA A 104 -19.49 8.84 20.05
N THR A 105 -20.69 8.39 20.42
CA THR A 105 -21.50 7.40 19.70
C THR A 105 -22.97 7.79 19.81
N THR A 106 -23.87 7.04 19.18
CA THR A 106 -25.33 7.25 19.28
C THR A 106 -26.06 5.93 19.19
N THR A 107 -27.18 5.75 19.88
CA THR A 107 -28.07 4.59 19.71
C THR A 107 -29.13 4.80 18.63
N HIS A 108 -29.28 6.02 18.12
CA HIS A 108 -30.24 6.37 17.08
C HIS A 108 -29.79 5.88 15.71
N GLY A 109 -30.72 5.42 14.87
CA GLY A 109 -30.45 5.08 13.47
C GLY A 109 -30.46 6.31 12.56
N PHE A 110 -30.37 6.07 11.26
CA PHE A 110 -30.23 7.12 10.27
C PHE A 110 -31.15 6.89 9.08
N ASP A 111 -31.99 7.87 8.77
CA ASP A 111 -32.63 7.93 7.46
C ASP A 111 -31.62 8.44 6.44
N THR A 112 -31.54 7.75 5.30
CA THR A 112 -30.69 8.14 4.17
C THR A 112 -31.50 8.23 2.89
N ALA A 113 -30.88 8.73 1.82
CA ALA A 113 -31.54 8.80 0.52
C ALA A 113 -31.79 7.41 -0.11
N THR A 114 -30.99 6.39 0.23
CA THR A 114 -31.14 5.01 -0.28
C THR A 114 -32.01 4.14 0.62
N GLY A 115 -32.21 4.52 1.89
CA GLY A 115 -33.03 3.79 2.85
C GLY A 115 -32.56 3.97 4.29
N ARG A 116 -33.23 3.31 5.23
CA ARG A 116 -32.90 3.38 6.65
C ARG A 116 -31.63 2.57 6.95
N VAL A 117 -30.69 3.15 7.71
CA VAL A 117 -29.55 2.46 8.29
C VAL A 117 -29.74 2.36 9.80
N ALA A 118 -29.87 1.13 10.30
CA ALA A 118 -30.06 0.87 11.72
C ALA A 118 -28.75 0.97 12.48
N THR A 119 -28.80 1.38 13.74
CA THR A 119 -27.65 1.32 14.65
C THR A 119 -27.74 0.05 15.50
N ASP A 120 -26.60 -0.62 15.77
CA ASP A 120 -26.52 -1.70 16.75
C ASP A 120 -26.58 -1.13 18.17
N ALA A 121 -27.78 -0.78 18.61
CA ALA A 121 -28.01 -0.13 19.90
C ALA A 121 -27.58 -1.00 21.09
N ALA A 122 -27.53 -2.32 20.94
CA ALA A 122 -27.03 -3.21 22.00
C ALA A 122 -25.52 -3.06 22.16
N ALA A 123 -24.77 -3.13 21.04
CA ALA A 123 -23.33 -2.93 21.04
C ALA A 123 -22.93 -1.50 21.46
N VAL A 124 -23.69 -0.48 21.05
CA VAL A 124 -23.46 0.90 21.49
C VAL A 124 -23.66 1.05 23.00
N ARG A 125 -24.71 0.47 23.59
CA ARG A 125 -24.88 0.49 25.04
C ARG A 125 -23.77 -0.25 25.75
N GLN A 126 -23.30 -1.37 25.21
CA GLN A 126 -22.12 -2.07 25.74
C GLN A 126 -20.87 -1.20 25.68
N LEU A 127 -20.71 -0.36 24.64
CA LEU A 127 -19.59 0.58 24.51
C LEU A 127 -19.69 1.73 25.54
N LEU A 128 -20.89 2.22 25.83
CA LEU A 128 -21.11 3.27 26.83
C LEU A 128 -20.97 2.77 28.29
N ASP A 129 -21.32 1.51 28.55
CA ASP A 129 -21.39 0.97 29.91
C ASP A 129 -20.06 1.05 30.67
N GLY A 130 -20.06 1.70 31.84
CA GLY A 130 -18.89 1.88 32.69
C GLY A 130 -17.77 2.74 32.08
N ARG A 131 -18.01 3.48 30.99
CA ARG A 131 -16.99 4.26 30.27
C ARG A 131 -17.34 5.75 30.23
N ASP A 132 -16.77 6.52 31.15
CA ASP A 132 -16.95 7.97 31.30
C ASP A 132 -16.28 8.85 30.22
N TRP A 133 -15.59 8.22 29.28
CA TRP A 133 -14.77 8.80 28.22
C TRP A 133 -15.36 8.58 26.82
N ILE A 134 -16.54 7.95 26.76
CA ILE A 134 -17.37 7.83 25.56
C ILE A 134 -18.73 8.42 25.91
N GLU A 135 -19.26 9.30 25.08
CA GLU A 135 -20.59 9.88 25.29
C GLU A 135 -21.60 9.47 24.22
N GLU A 136 -22.87 9.41 24.59
CA GLU A 136 -23.96 9.41 23.63
C GLU A 136 -24.23 10.86 23.19
N SER A 137 -24.14 11.17 21.90
CA SER A 137 -24.14 12.54 21.41
C SER A 137 -25.11 12.78 20.25
N CYS A 138 -25.68 13.98 20.22
CA CYS A 138 -26.48 14.44 19.10
C CYS A 138 -25.63 14.88 17.89
N LEU A 139 -24.30 14.93 17.99
CA LEU A 139 -23.43 15.45 16.93
C LEU A 139 -23.65 14.77 15.58
N PHE A 140 -24.06 13.50 15.60
CA PHE A 140 -24.37 12.71 14.40
C PHE A 140 -25.55 13.26 13.58
N ASP A 141 -26.32 14.23 14.11
CA ASP A 141 -27.28 15.02 13.33
C ASP A 141 -26.61 15.71 12.13
N LYS A 142 -25.39 16.22 12.33
CA LYS A 142 -24.66 17.01 11.32
C LYS A 142 -23.31 16.43 10.91
N GLU A 143 -22.81 15.39 11.59
CA GLU A 143 -21.49 14.80 11.32
C GLU A 143 -21.41 14.19 9.91
N HIS A 144 -20.81 14.94 8.98
CA HIS A 144 -20.76 14.58 7.57
C HIS A 144 -19.79 13.42 7.31
N GLY A 145 -18.74 13.27 8.13
CA GLY A 145 -17.82 12.13 8.05
C GLY A 145 -18.53 10.78 8.24
N VAL A 146 -19.64 10.75 8.99
CA VAL A 146 -20.50 9.57 9.09
C VAL A 146 -21.54 9.58 7.97
N ARG A 147 -22.29 10.67 7.85
CA ARG A 147 -23.51 10.75 7.02
C ARG A 147 -23.26 10.60 5.52
N ALA A 148 -22.09 11.01 5.03
CA ALA A 148 -21.75 10.91 3.60
C ALA A 148 -21.60 9.46 3.12
N LEU A 149 -21.21 8.53 4.01
CA LEU A 149 -20.99 7.13 3.69
C LEU A 149 -22.27 6.29 3.77
N LEU A 150 -23.24 6.69 4.59
CA LEU A 150 -24.42 5.87 4.88
C LEU A 150 -25.25 5.49 3.64
N PRO A 151 -25.44 6.35 2.62
CA PRO A 151 -26.16 5.95 1.42
C PRO A 151 -25.47 4.81 0.65
N PHE A 152 -24.14 4.86 0.54
CA PHE A 152 -23.33 3.80 -0.07
C PHE A 152 -23.37 2.52 0.77
N LEU A 153 -23.22 2.65 2.09
CA LEU A 153 -23.34 1.55 3.02
C LEU A 153 -24.69 0.82 2.87
N HIS A 154 -25.80 1.54 2.84
CA HIS A 154 -27.12 0.94 2.65
C HIS A 154 -27.27 0.27 1.28
N HIS A 155 -26.73 0.88 0.21
CA HIS A 155 -26.78 0.29 -1.12
C HIS A 155 -26.06 -1.07 -1.19
N TYR A 156 -24.83 -1.15 -0.67
CA TYR A 156 -24.02 -2.37 -0.74
C TYR A 156 -24.35 -3.39 0.36
N PHE A 157 -24.75 -2.91 1.55
CA PHE A 157 -24.99 -3.72 2.74
C PHE A 157 -26.33 -3.33 3.43
N PRO A 158 -27.49 -3.53 2.77
CA PRO A 158 -28.78 -3.02 3.23
C PRO A 158 -29.26 -3.61 4.57
N GLU A 159 -28.76 -4.80 4.93
CA GLU A 159 -29.10 -5.49 6.19
C GLU A 159 -28.15 -5.13 7.35
N ALA A 160 -27.05 -4.42 7.08
CA ALA A 160 -26.04 -4.15 8.09
C ALA A 160 -26.48 -3.04 9.06
N SER A 161 -26.23 -3.25 10.35
CA SER A 161 -26.34 -2.20 11.37
C SER A 161 -24.99 -1.51 11.57
N VAL A 162 -25.02 -0.25 12.02
CA VAL A 162 -23.81 0.55 12.25
C VAL A 162 -23.52 0.74 13.74
N ILE A 163 -22.25 0.87 14.08
CA ILE A 163 -21.74 1.41 15.35
C ILE A 163 -20.91 2.64 14.99
N PRO A 164 -21.51 3.84 14.97
CA PRO A 164 -20.79 5.06 14.61
C PRO A 164 -19.96 5.56 15.80
N VAL A 165 -18.68 5.83 15.56
CA VAL A 165 -17.75 6.36 16.56
C VAL A 165 -17.12 7.63 16.01
N ALA A 166 -17.47 8.76 16.62
CA ALA A 166 -16.81 10.03 16.36
C ALA A 166 -15.60 10.19 17.28
N ILE A 167 -14.48 10.62 16.71
CA ILE A 167 -13.18 10.70 17.38
C ILE A 167 -12.83 12.18 17.53
N SER A 168 -12.72 12.65 18.78
CA SER A 168 -12.32 14.03 19.07
C SER A 168 -10.88 14.26 18.61
N ILE A 169 -10.61 15.42 18.01
CA ILE A 169 -9.25 15.82 17.61
C ILE A 169 -8.29 15.99 18.79
N LYS A 170 -8.81 16.02 20.01
CA LYS A 170 -8.01 16.15 21.25
C LYS A 170 -7.45 14.82 21.73
N THR A 171 -7.90 13.70 21.15
CA THR A 171 -7.47 12.35 21.51
C THR A 171 -6.00 12.14 21.20
N ARG A 172 -5.36 11.27 21.98
CA ARG A 172 -3.97 10.88 21.82
C ARG A 172 -3.86 9.37 21.72
N ARG A 173 -2.65 8.88 21.44
CA ARG A 173 -2.34 7.45 21.33
C ARG A 173 -2.97 6.57 22.43
N ALA A 174 -2.90 7.00 23.69
CA ALA A 174 -3.47 6.23 24.79
C ALA A 174 -5.01 6.10 24.70
N ASP A 175 -5.70 7.15 24.22
CA ASP A 175 -7.14 7.11 23.99
C ASP A 175 -7.48 6.18 22.82
N TRP A 176 -6.69 6.23 21.74
CA TRP A 176 -6.89 5.39 20.55
C TRP A 176 -6.71 3.90 20.87
N GLU A 177 -5.67 3.55 21.62
CA GLU A 177 -5.45 2.17 22.06
C GLU A 177 -6.60 1.68 22.94
N ARG A 178 -7.03 2.51 23.90
CA ARG A 178 -8.17 2.21 24.78
C ARG A 178 -9.47 2.00 23.99
N MET A 179 -9.70 2.79 22.93
CA MET A 179 -10.84 2.60 22.03
C MET A 179 -10.73 1.30 21.22
N ALA A 180 -9.55 0.98 20.68
CA ALA A 180 -9.34 -0.29 19.98
C ALA A 180 -9.60 -1.50 20.90
N GLU A 181 -9.19 -1.45 22.16
CA GLU A 181 -9.52 -2.46 23.17
C GLU A 181 -11.03 -2.55 23.45
N ALA A 182 -11.72 -1.41 23.54
CA ALA A 182 -13.15 -1.36 23.80
C ALA A 182 -13.99 -1.89 22.62
N LEU A 183 -13.53 -1.69 21.37
CA LEU A 183 -14.21 -2.17 20.17
C LEU A 183 -13.94 -3.65 19.88
N ALA A 184 -12.79 -4.20 20.28
CA ALA A 184 -12.38 -5.56 19.93
C ALA A 184 -13.43 -6.65 20.26
N PRO A 185 -14.14 -6.63 21.41
CA PRO A 185 -15.18 -7.61 21.71
C PRO A 185 -16.44 -7.51 20.84
N LEU A 186 -16.63 -6.41 20.10
CA LEU A 186 -17.78 -6.16 19.22
C LEU A 186 -17.52 -6.62 17.77
N VAL A 187 -16.30 -7.07 17.49
CA VAL A 187 -15.84 -7.47 16.16
C VAL A 187 -15.92 -8.99 16.02
N ASP A 188 -16.63 -9.45 14.99
CA ASP A 188 -16.74 -10.85 14.60
C ASP A 188 -16.47 -11.02 13.08
N GLY A 189 -16.65 -12.25 12.55
CA GLY A 189 -16.38 -12.56 11.14
C GLY A 189 -17.35 -11.91 10.14
N GLU A 190 -18.47 -11.33 10.61
CA GLU A 190 -19.45 -10.60 9.81
C GLU A 190 -19.40 -9.08 10.08
N THR A 191 -18.39 -8.60 10.82
CA THR A 191 -18.12 -7.18 11.06
C THR A 191 -17.15 -6.62 10.01
N LEU A 192 -17.49 -5.49 9.40
CA LEU A 192 -16.55 -4.66 8.62
C LEU A 192 -16.20 -3.40 9.41
N ILE A 193 -14.91 -3.05 9.50
CA ILE A 193 -14.49 -1.80 10.12
C ILE A 193 -14.25 -0.76 9.02
N VAL A 194 -15.09 0.27 8.99
CA VAL A 194 -15.05 1.35 8.00
C VAL A 194 -14.46 2.59 8.65
N GLN A 195 -13.34 3.05 8.13
CA GLN A 195 -12.73 4.32 8.49
C GLN A 195 -13.14 5.38 7.47
N SER A 196 -13.74 6.46 7.96
CA SER A 196 -14.06 7.66 7.19
C SER A 196 -13.02 8.74 7.46
N THR A 197 -12.20 9.06 6.45
CA THR A 197 -11.08 10.00 6.60
C THR A 197 -10.64 10.50 5.23
N ASP A 198 -10.57 11.82 5.06
CA ASP A 198 -9.77 12.43 4.01
C ASP A 198 -8.33 12.62 4.51
N PHE A 199 -7.42 12.81 3.57
CA PHE A 199 -5.98 12.87 3.83
C PHE A 199 -5.48 14.31 3.83
N SER A 200 -4.28 14.60 3.35
CA SER A 200 -3.69 15.94 3.41
C SER A 200 -4.67 17.05 3.06
N HIS A 201 -4.82 18.02 3.97
CA HIS A 201 -5.88 19.04 3.92
C HIS A 201 -5.31 20.44 4.17
N TYR A 202 -5.82 21.46 3.47
CA TYR A 202 -5.44 22.87 3.64
C TYR A 202 -3.97 23.15 3.30
N LEU A 203 -3.45 22.45 2.30
CA LEU A 203 -2.05 22.54 1.89
C LEU A 203 -1.93 22.80 0.39
N PRO A 204 -0.86 23.50 -0.06
CA PRO A 204 -0.51 23.52 -1.47
C PRO A 204 -0.26 22.10 -2.00
N HIS A 205 -0.67 21.82 -3.24
CA HIS A 205 -0.65 20.46 -3.82
C HIS A 205 0.70 19.72 -3.69
N HIS A 206 1.83 20.40 -3.90
CA HIS A 206 3.15 19.78 -3.77
C HIS A 206 3.51 19.39 -2.32
N VAL A 207 2.98 20.10 -1.33
CA VAL A 207 3.15 19.79 0.10
C VAL A 207 2.22 18.65 0.48
N ALA A 208 0.96 18.69 0.04
CA ALA A 208 0.00 17.60 0.22
C ALA A 208 0.56 16.27 -0.34
N ARG A 209 1.08 16.27 -1.57
CA ARG A 209 1.69 15.08 -2.18
C ARG A 209 2.81 14.46 -1.33
N ARG A 210 3.64 15.30 -0.70
CA ARG A 210 4.71 14.81 0.19
C ARG A 210 4.11 14.12 1.42
N PHE A 211 3.14 14.74 2.07
CA PHE A 211 2.48 14.16 3.25
C PHE A 211 1.64 12.92 2.90
N ASP A 212 1.05 12.87 1.71
CA ASP A 212 0.40 11.66 1.18
C ASP A 212 1.42 10.54 1.03
N GLN A 213 2.60 10.79 0.44
CA GLN A 213 3.65 9.78 0.33
C GLN A 213 4.13 9.29 1.70
N GLN A 214 4.31 10.20 2.67
CA GLN A 214 4.65 9.85 4.05
C GLN A 214 3.59 8.96 4.68
N THR A 215 2.31 9.26 4.42
CA THR A 215 1.17 8.48 4.90
C THR A 215 1.12 7.09 4.26
N LEU A 216 1.32 7.00 2.95
CA LEU A 216 1.38 5.73 2.21
C LEU A 216 2.50 4.82 2.72
N ASN A 217 3.70 5.36 2.95
CA ASN A 217 4.83 4.62 3.51
C ASN A 217 4.55 4.17 4.95
N THR A 218 3.93 5.03 5.75
CA THR A 218 3.51 4.70 7.12
C THR A 218 2.49 3.57 7.14
N ILE A 219 1.47 3.63 6.27
CA ILE A 219 0.47 2.57 6.10
C ILE A 219 1.14 1.27 5.66
N ALA A 220 2.04 1.32 4.67
CA ALA A 220 2.77 0.16 4.16
C ALA A 220 3.59 -0.56 5.26
N SER A 221 4.19 0.20 6.18
CA SER A 221 4.91 -0.38 7.32
C SER A 221 4.01 -1.04 8.37
N GLY A 222 2.72 -0.66 8.40
CA GLY A 222 1.77 -1.06 9.43
C GLY A 222 2.15 -0.62 10.85
N SER A 223 3.15 0.25 11.02
CA SER A 223 3.69 0.65 12.33
C SER A 223 2.74 1.58 13.08
N LEU A 224 2.20 1.10 14.20
CA LEU A 224 1.37 1.92 15.09
C LEU A 224 2.14 3.12 15.67
N ASP A 225 3.45 2.98 15.87
CA ASP A 225 4.30 4.08 16.33
C ASP A 225 4.41 5.17 15.26
N ALA A 226 4.62 4.79 14.01
CA ALA A 226 4.69 5.73 12.89
C ALA A 226 3.34 6.42 12.65
N ILE A 227 2.23 5.67 12.68
CA ILE A 227 0.87 6.23 12.56
C ILE A 227 0.61 7.25 13.67
N ALA A 228 1.03 6.96 14.91
CA ALA A 228 0.85 7.87 16.02
C ALA A 228 1.69 9.15 15.92
N GLY A 229 2.71 9.16 15.06
CA GLY A 229 3.54 10.33 14.75
C GLY A 229 3.00 11.20 13.61
N LEU A 230 1.93 10.78 12.92
CA LEU A 230 1.35 11.56 11.81
C LEU A 230 0.79 12.89 12.32
N ARG A 231 0.97 13.94 11.53
CA ARG A 231 0.47 15.29 11.85
C ARG A 231 -0.92 15.47 11.27
N GLN A 232 -1.88 15.86 12.11
CA GLN A 232 -3.25 16.19 11.72
C GLN A 232 -3.42 17.73 11.64
N PRO A 233 -4.02 18.28 10.57
CA PRO A 233 -4.60 17.59 9.40
C PRO A 233 -3.62 17.39 8.23
N ASP A 234 -2.33 17.76 8.37
CA ASP A 234 -1.35 17.73 7.27
C ASP A 234 -1.26 16.37 6.54
N HIS A 235 -1.38 15.25 7.26
CA HIS A 235 -1.35 13.88 6.71
C HIS A 235 -2.75 13.29 6.54
N ALA A 236 -3.60 13.46 7.54
CA ALA A 236 -4.93 12.91 7.59
C ALA A 236 -5.82 13.68 8.54
N ASP A 237 -7.12 13.72 8.24
CA ASP A 237 -8.14 14.32 9.09
C ASP A 237 -8.29 13.60 10.44
N SER A 238 -7.92 12.32 10.51
CA SER A 238 -7.94 11.55 11.76
C SER A 238 -6.82 10.51 11.86
N ALA A 239 -5.72 10.89 12.51
CA ALA A 239 -4.69 9.91 12.89
C ALA A 239 -5.23 8.86 13.86
N GLY A 240 -6.19 9.24 14.72
CA GLY A 240 -6.85 8.32 15.65
C GLY A 240 -7.66 7.23 14.96
N ALA A 241 -8.39 7.57 13.88
CA ALA A 241 -9.14 6.58 13.12
C ALA A 241 -8.20 5.58 12.42
N LEU A 242 -7.11 6.07 11.80
CA LEU A 242 -6.06 5.23 11.20
C LEU A 242 -5.43 4.28 12.24
N TYR A 243 -5.16 4.79 13.45
CA TYR A 243 -4.57 4.00 14.53
C TYR A 243 -5.51 2.88 14.99
N ILE A 244 -6.76 3.21 15.31
CA ILE A 244 -7.77 2.25 15.79
C ILE A 244 -8.02 1.17 14.73
N GLN A 245 -8.19 1.57 13.46
CA GLN A 245 -8.32 0.67 12.32
C GLN A 245 -7.12 -0.29 12.30
N THR A 246 -5.90 0.23 12.18
CA THR A 246 -4.68 -0.59 12.06
C THR A 246 -4.48 -1.52 13.27
N ALA A 247 -4.76 -1.04 14.48
CA ALA A 247 -4.65 -1.82 15.70
C ALA A 247 -5.61 -3.03 15.69
N LEU A 248 -6.88 -2.81 15.34
CA LEU A 248 -7.88 -3.89 15.23
C LEU A 248 -7.52 -4.87 14.11
N GLN A 249 -7.08 -4.37 12.95
CA GLN A 249 -6.67 -5.20 11.82
C GLN A 249 -5.51 -6.14 12.16
N ARG A 250 -4.49 -5.62 12.85
CA ARG A 250 -3.35 -6.42 13.31
C ARG A 250 -3.75 -7.41 14.41
N ARG A 251 -4.49 -6.95 15.43
CA ARG A 251 -4.82 -7.73 16.63
C ARG A 251 -5.78 -8.88 16.35
N LEU A 252 -6.83 -8.62 15.57
CA LEU A 252 -7.94 -9.57 15.40
C LEU A 252 -7.82 -10.39 14.12
N PHE A 253 -7.28 -9.77 13.08
CA PHE A 253 -7.33 -10.35 11.74
C PHE A 253 -5.96 -10.70 11.18
N GLY A 254 -4.85 -10.16 11.68
CA GLY A 254 -3.56 -10.25 10.97
C GLY A 254 -3.68 -9.77 9.52
N ALA A 255 -4.53 -8.78 9.29
CA ALA A 255 -4.82 -8.24 7.97
C ALA A 255 -3.77 -7.20 7.56
N ALA A 256 -3.42 -7.19 6.28
CA ALA A 256 -2.51 -6.22 5.69
C ALA A 256 -3.30 -5.11 4.99
N PRO A 257 -2.78 -3.87 4.96
CA PRO A 257 -3.37 -2.80 4.17
C PRO A 257 -3.06 -2.98 2.68
N LEU A 258 -3.96 -2.50 1.84
CA LEU A 258 -3.81 -2.39 0.40
C LEU A 258 -4.42 -1.08 -0.08
N VAL A 259 -3.57 -0.14 -0.49
CA VAL A 259 -4.06 1.10 -1.08
C VAL A 259 -4.41 0.85 -2.55
N VAL A 260 -5.68 1.08 -2.89
CA VAL A 260 -6.20 0.86 -4.25
C VAL A 260 -6.41 2.15 -5.02
N ALA A 261 -6.51 3.29 -4.33
CA ALA A 261 -6.58 4.61 -4.96
C ALA A 261 -5.87 5.65 -4.10
N ASN A 262 -5.21 6.61 -4.76
CA ASN A 262 -4.73 7.85 -4.14
C ASN A 262 -4.89 9.00 -5.14
N GLU A 263 -5.88 9.85 -4.89
CA GLU A 263 -6.21 11.02 -5.72
C GLU A 263 -6.14 12.31 -4.88
N ASN A 264 -6.16 13.45 -5.55
CA ASN A 264 -6.15 14.77 -4.94
C ASN A 264 -7.17 15.70 -5.62
N MET A 265 -7.76 16.62 -4.86
CA MET A 265 -8.76 17.57 -5.37
C MET A 265 -8.30 18.34 -6.61
N GLN A 266 -6.99 18.62 -6.74
CA GLN A 266 -6.41 19.28 -7.91
C GLN A 266 -6.67 18.49 -9.21
N GLN A 267 -6.83 17.16 -9.16
CA GLN A 267 -7.13 16.34 -10.34
C GLN A 267 -8.57 16.53 -10.87
N TYR A 268 -9.48 17.07 -10.05
CA TYR A 268 -10.87 17.33 -10.46
C TYR A 268 -11.08 18.75 -11.00
N SER A 269 -10.02 19.57 -11.06
CA SER A 269 -10.07 20.95 -11.52
C SER A 269 -8.94 21.25 -12.48
N ALA A 270 -9.28 21.84 -13.64
CA ALA A 270 -8.28 22.40 -14.55
C ALA A 270 -7.66 23.72 -14.02
N ALA A 271 -8.35 24.40 -13.11
CA ALA A 271 -7.85 25.59 -12.44
C ALA A 271 -6.95 25.19 -11.26
N HIS A 272 -5.91 25.98 -11.01
CA HIS A 272 -5.06 25.81 -9.84
C HIS A 272 -5.86 25.99 -8.55
N ILE A 273 -5.67 25.06 -7.62
CA ILE A 273 -6.22 25.08 -6.29
C ILE A 273 -5.09 25.43 -5.31
N GLU A 274 -5.25 26.54 -4.58
CA GLU A 274 -4.24 27.04 -3.64
C GLU A 274 -4.07 26.09 -2.44
N GLU A 275 -5.19 25.60 -1.91
CA GLU A 275 -5.25 24.66 -0.79
C GLU A 275 -6.11 23.46 -1.16
N THR A 276 -5.54 22.26 -1.09
CA THR A 276 -6.16 21.02 -1.59
C THR A 276 -6.52 20.03 -0.48
N THR A 277 -7.26 18.99 -0.86
CA THR A 277 -7.58 17.81 -0.05
C THR A 277 -7.18 16.54 -0.82
N SER A 278 -6.54 15.59 -0.14
CA SER A 278 -6.18 14.29 -0.71
C SER A 278 -7.11 13.17 -0.27
N TYR A 279 -7.21 12.14 -1.09
CA TYR A 279 -8.15 11.03 -0.91
C TYR A 279 -7.44 9.70 -1.14
N LEU A 280 -7.58 8.76 -0.21
CA LEU A 280 -7.10 7.40 -0.36
C LEU A 280 -8.24 6.41 -0.13
N VAL A 281 -8.19 5.29 -0.86
CA VAL A 281 -9.01 4.11 -0.56
C VAL A 281 -8.09 2.97 -0.15
N ILE A 282 -8.29 2.46 1.06
CA ILE A 282 -7.44 1.41 1.65
C ILE A 282 -8.31 0.21 1.98
N LEU A 283 -7.91 -0.97 1.52
CA LEU A 283 -8.55 -2.24 1.85
C LEU A 283 -7.73 -2.96 2.90
N PHE A 284 -8.38 -3.66 3.83
CA PHE A 284 -7.71 -4.50 4.81
C PHE A 284 -8.21 -5.94 4.67
N GLY A 285 -7.27 -6.87 4.51
CA GLY A 285 -7.57 -8.29 4.38
C GLY A 285 -6.32 -9.15 4.43
N ARG A 286 -6.51 -10.47 4.29
CA ARG A 286 -5.41 -11.41 4.07
C ARG A 286 -5.36 -11.75 2.58
N PHE A 287 -4.38 -11.22 1.89
CA PHE A 287 -4.28 -11.35 0.44
C PHE A 287 -3.31 -12.49 0.09
N GLY A 288 -3.84 -13.67 -0.23
CA GLY A 288 -3.06 -14.82 -0.69
C GLY A 288 -2.82 -14.84 -2.21
N PRO A 289 -2.17 -15.89 -2.74
CA PRO A 289 -1.93 -16.05 -4.19
C PRO A 289 -3.20 -15.96 -5.06
N GLY A 290 -4.34 -16.41 -4.52
CA GLY A 290 -5.64 -16.38 -5.20
C GLY A 290 -6.32 -15.00 -5.24
N PHE A 291 -5.82 -14.00 -4.51
CA PHE A 291 -6.43 -12.67 -4.43
C PHE A 291 -6.48 -12.01 -5.82
N ASN A 292 -7.64 -11.55 -6.28
CA ASN A 292 -7.83 -10.99 -7.63
C ASN A 292 -7.08 -9.67 -7.87
N ASN A 293 -6.69 -8.99 -6.80
CA ASN A 293 -5.84 -7.81 -6.85
C ASN A 293 -6.37 -6.68 -7.76
N PRO A 294 -7.59 -6.17 -7.47
CA PRO A 294 -8.31 -5.27 -8.36
C PRO A 294 -7.60 -3.92 -8.54
N ALA A 295 -7.90 -3.27 -9.67
CA ALA A 295 -7.30 -2.02 -10.11
C ALA A 295 -8.32 -1.19 -10.92
N GLU A 296 -8.26 0.14 -10.83
CA GLU A 296 -9.09 1.04 -11.65
C GLU A 296 -8.48 1.32 -13.03
N GLY A 297 -7.20 0.97 -13.22
CA GLY A 297 -6.48 1.11 -14.49
C GLY A 297 -5.74 2.44 -14.66
N LYS A 298 -5.89 3.34 -13.68
CA LYS A 298 -5.14 4.60 -13.61
C LYS A 298 -3.73 4.42 -13.05
N GLU A 299 -3.51 3.34 -12.31
CA GLU A 299 -2.26 2.99 -11.65
C GLU A 299 -1.28 2.29 -12.59
N ARG A 300 -0.02 2.22 -12.18
CA ARG A 300 0.99 1.33 -12.75
C ARG A 300 1.47 0.37 -11.68
N PHE A 301 1.63 -0.89 -12.07
CA PHE A 301 2.03 -1.98 -11.18
C PHE A 301 3.39 -2.50 -11.59
N TYR A 302 4.25 -2.70 -10.60
CA TYR A 302 5.55 -3.33 -10.75
C TYR A 302 5.77 -4.29 -9.60
N TYR A 303 6.39 -5.43 -9.88
CA TYR A 303 6.86 -6.37 -8.86
C TYR A 303 8.39 -6.36 -8.88
N LEU A 304 9.01 -6.32 -7.70
CA LEU A 304 10.45 -6.51 -7.55
C LEU A 304 10.70 -7.84 -6.83
N ALA A 305 11.62 -8.64 -7.38
CA ALA A 305 12.10 -9.89 -6.82
C ALA A 305 13.61 -9.80 -6.56
N GLY A 306 14.07 -10.55 -5.57
CA GLY A 306 15.49 -10.60 -5.23
C GLY A 306 16.28 -11.55 -6.13
N ASP A 307 17.16 -12.33 -5.50
CA ASP A 307 18.22 -13.07 -6.17
C ASP A 307 17.68 -14.18 -7.08
N THR A 308 18.09 -14.13 -8.34
CA THR A 308 17.57 -14.98 -9.42
C THR A 308 18.73 -15.61 -10.19
N MET A 309 18.81 -16.94 -10.17
CA MET A 309 19.86 -17.73 -10.82
C MET A 309 19.26 -19.01 -11.42
N PHE A 310 19.43 -19.18 -12.74
CA PHE A 310 18.88 -20.32 -13.50
C PHE A 310 19.90 -21.45 -13.72
N GLY A 311 21.11 -21.32 -13.16
CA GLY A 311 22.21 -22.26 -13.28
C GLY A 311 22.17 -23.38 -12.23
N ARG A 312 23.28 -24.13 -12.10
CA ARG A 312 23.46 -25.20 -11.10
C ARG A 312 22.24 -26.14 -11.00
N ALA A 313 21.80 -26.50 -9.79
CA ALA A 313 20.68 -27.40 -9.59
C ALA A 313 19.33 -26.80 -10.03
N MET A 314 19.22 -25.46 -10.06
CA MET A 314 18.04 -24.78 -10.57
C MET A 314 17.79 -25.08 -12.05
N THR A 315 18.85 -25.26 -12.85
CA THR A 315 18.74 -25.71 -14.26
C THR A 315 17.92 -26.99 -14.38
N ARG A 316 18.27 -28.02 -13.59
CA ARG A 316 17.60 -29.31 -13.64
C ARG A 316 16.19 -29.23 -13.08
N PHE A 317 16.00 -28.44 -12.03
CA PHE A 317 14.70 -28.23 -11.41
C PHE A 317 13.71 -27.60 -12.40
N LEU A 318 14.11 -26.55 -13.10
CA LEU A 318 13.23 -25.82 -14.03
C LEU A 318 13.07 -26.49 -15.41
N LEU A 319 13.89 -27.49 -15.74
CA LEU A 319 13.71 -28.34 -16.92
C LEU A 319 12.72 -29.49 -16.70
N ASP A 320 12.38 -29.80 -15.45
CA ASP A 320 11.29 -30.73 -15.15
C ASP A 320 9.94 -30.03 -15.38
N GLU A 321 9.13 -30.56 -16.29
CA GLU A 321 7.88 -29.93 -16.71
C GLU A 321 6.93 -29.65 -15.53
N ARG A 322 6.85 -30.55 -14.55
CA ARG A 322 5.90 -30.40 -13.44
C ARG A 322 6.34 -29.28 -12.51
N HIS A 323 7.63 -29.22 -12.15
CA HIS A 323 8.16 -28.10 -11.38
C HIS A 323 8.02 -26.78 -12.15
N SER A 324 8.36 -26.78 -13.45
CA SER A 324 8.29 -25.59 -14.29
C SER A 324 6.88 -25.00 -14.35
N GLU A 325 5.86 -25.82 -14.65
CA GLU A 325 4.47 -25.38 -14.70
C GLU A 325 3.98 -24.88 -13.33
N SER A 326 4.32 -25.58 -12.25
CA SER A 326 3.89 -25.19 -10.90
C SER A 326 4.46 -23.81 -10.52
N VAL A 327 5.76 -23.61 -10.70
CA VAL A 327 6.46 -22.37 -10.36
C VAL A 327 5.98 -21.20 -11.22
N GLU A 328 5.86 -21.41 -12.53
CA GLU A 328 5.36 -20.37 -13.44
C GLU A 328 3.94 -19.95 -13.07
N ASN A 329 3.02 -20.91 -12.87
CA ASN A 329 1.64 -20.62 -12.51
C ASN A 329 1.53 -19.85 -11.19
N GLU A 330 2.32 -20.22 -10.19
CA GLU A 330 2.31 -19.54 -8.89
C GLU A 330 2.84 -18.10 -9.00
N ILE A 331 3.97 -17.89 -9.68
CA ILE A 331 4.54 -16.54 -9.88
C ILE A 331 3.58 -15.67 -10.69
N LEU A 332 3.01 -16.20 -11.78
CA LEU A 332 2.05 -15.45 -12.61
C LEU A 332 0.74 -15.15 -11.85
N ALA A 333 0.30 -16.05 -10.97
CA ALA A 333 -0.85 -15.81 -10.09
C ALA A 333 -0.57 -14.71 -9.05
N LEU A 334 0.63 -14.69 -8.46
CA LEU A 334 1.05 -13.67 -7.49
C LEU A 334 1.23 -12.29 -8.14
N THR A 335 1.87 -12.24 -9.31
CA THR A 335 2.16 -11.00 -10.05
C THR A 335 0.99 -10.53 -10.91
N LYS A 336 -0.04 -11.36 -11.11
CA LYS A 336 -1.12 -11.14 -12.09
C LYS A 336 -0.58 -10.88 -13.50
N SER A 337 0.53 -11.55 -13.85
CA SER A 337 1.24 -11.36 -15.11
C SER A 337 1.64 -9.90 -15.39
N ARG A 338 1.78 -9.08 -14.34
CA ARG A 338 2.21 -7.68 -14.43
C ARG A 338 3.75 -7.59 -14.45
N PRO A 339 4.32 -6.46 -14.89
CA PRO A 339 5.76 -6.27 -15.00
C PRO A 339 6.56 -6.67 -13.75
N LEU A 340 7.56 -7.53 -13.94
CA LEU A 340 8.47 -8.01 -12.90
C LEU A 340 9.89 -7.47 -13.13
N VAL A 341 10.60 -7.09 -12.07
CA VAL A 341 12.03 -6.73 -12.09
C VAL A 341 12.75 -7.66 -11.12
N VAL A 342 13.88 -8.24 -11.55
CA VAL A 342 14.62 -9.25 -10.76
C VAL A 342 16.09 -8.85 -10.59
N ASN A 343 16.73 -9.28 -9.50
CA ASN A 343 18.19 -9.27 -9.41
C ASN A 343 18.76 -10.53 -10.08
N LEU A 344 19.32 -10.40 -11.29
CA LEU A 344 19.87 -11.54 -12.02
C LEU A 344 21.31 -11.79 -11.56
N GLU A 345 21.52 -12.85 -10.79
CA GLU A 345 22.76 -13.13 -10.09
C GLU A 345 23.57 -14.22 -10.81
N GLY A 346 24.46 -13.78 -11.70
CA GLY A 346 25.35 -14.64 -12.48
C GLY A 346 25.49 -14.21 -13.95
N VAL A 347 26.16 -15.06 -14.72
CA VAL A 347 26.50 -14.82 -16.12
C VAL A 347 25.70 -15.75 -17.04
N LEU A 348 25.08 -15.19 -18.08
CA LEU A 348 24.42 -15.97 -19.13
C LEU A 348 25.45 -16.50 -20.12
N LEU A 349 25.42 -17.79 -20.37
CA LEU A 349 26.34 -18.44 -21.30
C LEU A 349 25.59 -19.30 -22.32
N PRO A 350 26.00 -19.33 -23.60
CA PRO A 350 25.43 -20.23 -24.58
C PRO A 350 25.69 -21.70 -24.24
N ASN A 351 26.86 -21.99 -23.65
CA ASN A 351 27.21 -23.29 -23.11
C ASN A 351 27.87 -23.08 -21.74
N VAL A 352 27.21 -23.54 -20.68
CA VAL A 352 27.76 -23.47 -19.33
C VAL A 352 28.83 -24.56 -19.17
N PRO A 353 30.09 -24.23 -18.84
CA PRO A 353 31.12 -25.23 -18.60
C PRO A 353 30.76 -26.17 -17.44
N GLU A 354 31.08 -27.46 -17.56
CA GLU A 354 30.86 -28.44 -16.48
C GLU A 354 31.70 -28.14 -15.22
N ALA A 355 32.83 -27.46 -15.38
CA ALA A 355 33.75 -27.09 -14.32
C ALA A 355 33.90 -25.57 -14.23
N LEU A 356 32.94 -24.92 -13.59
CA LEU A 356 33.11 -23.56 -13.07
C LEU A 356 33.71 -23.62 -11.67
N GLU A 357 34.48 -22.60 -11.28
CA GLU A 357 34.94 -22.46 -9.90
C GLU A 357 33.73 -22.40 -8.95
N HIS A 358 33.88 -22.89 -7.72
CA HIS A 358 32.74 -23.13 -6.81
C HIS A 358 31.87 -21.89 -6.54
N MET A 359 32.44 -20.69 -6.63
CA MET A 359 31.75 -19.42 -6.42
C MET A 359 31.31 -18.72 -7.73
N THR A 360 31.65 -19.27 -8.89
CA THR A 360 31.28 -18.69 -10.19
C THR A 360 29.89 -19.15 -10.61
N LEU A 361 28.96 -18.20 -10.76
CA LEU A 361 27.58 -18.46 -11.16
C LEU A 361 27.40 -18.27 -12.67
N GLY A 362 27.43 -19.37 -13.42
CA GLY A 362 27.06 -19.43 -14.82
C GLY A 362 25.71 -20.12 -15.02
N MET A 363 24.89 -19.61 -15.94
CA MET A 363 23.58 -20.19 -16.24
C MET A 363 23.29 -20.25 -17.75
N PRO A 364 22.50 -21.24 -18.23
CA PRO A 364 22.23 -21.38 -19.65
C PRO A 364 21.40 -20.21 -20.16
N ALA A 365 21.93 -19.48 -21.15
CA ALA A 365 21.31 -18.27 -21.68
C ALA A 365 19.91 -18.52 -22.24
N GLU A 366 19.72 -19.62 -22.98
CA GLU A 366 18.42 -19.99 -23.57
C GLU A 366 17.36 -20.23 -22.49
N LEU A 367 17.70 -20.99 -21.45
CA LEU A 367 16.78 -21.28 -20.33
C LEU A 367 16.44 -19.99 -19.57
N ALA A 368 17.44 -19.19 -19.21
CA ALA A 368 17.23 -17.95 -18.47
C ALA A 368 16.34 -16.98 -19.25
N VAL A 369 16.63 -16.76 -20.54
CA VAL A 369 15.84 -15.85 -21.38
C VAL A 369 14.40 -16.34 -21.56
N ASP A 370 14.19 -17.65 -21.72
CA ASP A 370 12.84 -18.24 -21.79
C ASP A 370 12.04 -17.93 -20.52
N TRP A 371 12.62 -18.21 -19.35
CA TRP A 371 11.99 -17.94 -18.07
C TRP A 371 11.72 -16.46 -17.82
N LEU A 372 12.68 -15.57 -18.11
CA LEU A 372 12.49 -14.13 -17.95
C LEU A 372 11.30 -13.63 -18.80
N LYS A 373 11.12 -14.17 -20.02
CA LYS A 373 9.96 -13.84 -20.88
C LYS A 373 8.65 -14.41 -20.34
N ARG A 374 8.64 -15.69 -19.95
CA ARG A 374 7.47 -16.38 -19.36
C ARG A 374 6.94 -15.65 -18.13
N LEU A 375 7.85 -15.12 -17.30
CA LEU A 375 7.51 -14.40 -16.07
C LEU A 375 7.22 -12.89 -16.26
N ASN A 376 7.13 -12.41 -17.51
CA ASN A 376 6.89 -10.99 -17.83
C ASN A 376 7.92 -10.03 -17.19
N VAL A 377 9.20 -10.43 -17.21
CA VAL A 377 10.27 -9.57 -16.69
C VAL A 377 10.44 -8.34 -17.58
N ALA A 378 10.26 -7.17 -16.99
CA ALA A 378 10.40 -5.86 -17.60
C ALA A 378 11.82 -5.29 -17.48
N GLY A 379 12.66 -5.85 -16.61
CA GLY A 379 14.08 -5.56 -16.57
C GLY A 379 14.84 -6.40 -15.55
N VAL A 380 16.16 -6.51 -15.72
CA VAL A 380 17.04 -7.26 -14.83
C VAL A 380 18.12 -6.34 -14.25
N GLY A 381 18.29 -6.40 -12.93
CA GLY A 381 19.39 -5.76 -12.23
C GLY A 381 20.66 -6.62 -12.36
N LEU A 382 21.77 -5.97 -12.74
CA LEU A 382 23.11 -6.55 -12.85
C LEU A 382 24.11 -5.88 -11.89
N ALA A 383 23.63 -4.99 -11.02
CA ALA A 383 24.42 -4.42 -9.93
C ALA A 383 24.47 -5.43 -8.77
N ASN A 384 25.27 -6.48 -8.93
CA ASN A 384 25.48 -7.51 -7.91
C ASN A 384 26.89 -8.12 -8.02
N ASN A 385 27.26 -8.92 -7.02
CA ASN A 385 28.57 -9.55 -6.90
C ASN A 385 28.84 -10.66 -7.95
N HIS A 386 27.82 -11.22 -8.60
CA HIS A 386 27.99 -12.34 -9.54
C HIS A 386 27.88 -11.97 -11.03
N SER A 387 27.48 -10.74 -11.34
CA SER A 387 27.37 -10.28 -12.74
C SER A 387 28.71 -10.26 -13.48
N MET A 388 29.82 -10.23 -12.75
CA MET A 388 31.18 -10.15 -13.30
C MET A 388 31.98 -11.45 -13.18
N ASP A 389 31.38 -12.59 -12.84
CA ASP A 389 32.11 -13.82 -12.48
C ASP A 389 32.99 -14.41 -13.58
N LEU A 390 32.78 -14.03 -14.84
CA LEU A 390 33.63 -14.38 -15.99
C LEU A 390 34.28 -13.15 -16.64
N GLY A 391 34.42 -12.07 -15.85
CA GLY A 391 34.98 -10.79 -16.28
C GLY A 391 34.18 -10.11 -17.39
N ASP A 392 34.83 -9.19 -18.09
CA ASP A 392 34.20 -8.37 -19.13
C ASP A 392 33.61 -9.21 -20.27
N ALA A 393 34.23 -10.35 -20.59
CA ALA A 393 33.74 -11.26 -21.63
C ALA A 393 32.39 -11.89 -21.23
N GLY A 394 32.28 -12.39 -20.00
CA GLY A 394 31.03 -12.92 -19.48
C GLY A 394 29.94 -11.86 -19.38
N TYR A 395 30.29 -10.69 -18.85
CA TYR A 395 29.34 -9.58 -18.74
C TYR A 395 28.83 -9.11 -20.11
N ALA A 396 29.72 -9.01 -21.11
CA ALA A 396 29.34 -8.68 -22.48
C ALA A 396 28.45 -9.75 -23.13
N GLU A 397 28.69 -11.04 -22.84
CA GLU A 397 27.84 -12.14 -23.29
C GLU A 397 26.43 -12.03 -22.67
N THR A 398 26.34 -11.78 -21.36
CA THR A 398 25.08 -11.52 -20.64
C THR A 398 24.30 -10.37 -21.26
N LEU A 399 24.94 -9.21 -21.45
CA LEU A 399 24.31 -8.05 -22.08
C LEU A 399 23.89 -8.34 -23.51
N GLY A 400 24.69 -9.09 -24.26
CA GLY A 400 24.39 -9.53 -25.62
C GLY A 400 23.12 -10.38 -25.68
N ALA A 401 23.02 -11.40 -24.83
CA ALA A 401 21.85 -12.29 -24.74
C ALA A 401 20.57 -11.53 -24.34
N LEU A 402 20.64 -10.68 -23.31
CA LEU A 402 19.51 -9.87 -22.85
C LEU A 402 19.05 -8.88 -23.92
N LYS A 403 19.98 -8.21 -24.60
CA LYS A 403 19.69 -7.28 -25.69
C LYS A 403 19.03 -7.98 -26.89
N GLN A 404 19.54 -9.15 -27.28
CA GLN A 404 18.93 -9.96 -28.36
C GLN A 404 17.52 -10.42 -27.98
N ALA A 405 17.29 -10.69 -26.69
CA ALA A 405 15.98 -11.06 -26.16
C ALA A 405 15.00 -9.88 -26.00
N GLY A 406 15.50 -8.64 -26.06
CA GLY A 406 14.71 -7.43 -25.82
C GLY A 406 14.43 -7.16 -24.34
N ILE A 407 15.23 -7.71 -23.43
CA ILE A 407 15.08 -7.57 -21.97
C ILE A 407 16.00 -6.45 -21.49
N PRO A 408 15.48 -5.33 -20.94
CA PRO A 408 16.31 -4.26 -20.39
C PRO A 408 17.18 -4.75 -19.24
N ALA A 409 18.41 -4.27 -19.17
CA ALA A 409 19.35 -4.55 -18.09
C ALA A 409 19.92 -3.24 -17.55
N PHE A 410 20.21 -3.20 -16.25
CA PHE A 410 20.81 -2.03 -15.60
C PHE A 410 21.85 -2.47 -14.56
N GLY A 411 23.06 -1.92 -14.68
CA GLY A 411 24.19 -2.17 -13.79
C GLY A 411 24.39 -1.10 -12.71
N GLN A 412 25.61 -1.05 -12.18
CA GLN A 412 26.02 -0.16 -11.10
C GLN A 412 25.82 1.33 -11.48
N GLY A 413 24.89 1.99 -10.79
CA GLY A 413 24.55 3.41 -11.00
C GLY A 413 23.70 3.70 -12.23
N GLU A 414 23.30 2.66 -12.98
CA GLU A 414 22.41 2.78 -14.13
C GLU A 414 20.95 2.73 -13.69
N ALA A 415 20.08 3.32 -14.51
CA ALA A 415 18.65 3.39 -14.23
C ALA A 415 17.85 2.58 -15.25
N LEU A 416 16.89 1.80 -14.74
CA LEU A 416 15.77 1.29 -15.50
C LEU A 416 14.62 2.29 -15.39
N GLU A 417 14.27 2.92 -16.52
CA GLU A 417 13.16 3.87 -16.62
C GLU A 417 11.88 3.13 -17.01
N LEU A 418 10.94 3.02 -16.06
CA LEU A 418 9.62 2.45 -16.26
C LEU A 418 8.57 3.57 -16.35
N PRO A 419 7.36 3.32 -16.90
CA PRO A 419 6.29 4.30 -16.85
C PRO A 419 5.98 4.78 -15.41
N ARG A 420 6.30 6.05 -15.13
CA ARG A 420 6.13 6.72 -13.82
C ARG A 420 7.03 6.22 -12.67
N LEU A 421 8.04 5.40 -12.93
CA LEU A 421 8.93 4.87 -11.89
C LEU A 421 10.36 4.74 -12.43
N ASP A 422 11.35 5.17 -11.66
CA ASP A 422 12.76 4.92 -11.98
C ASP A 422 13.36 3.97 -10.94
N ILE A 423 14.14 2.99 -11.40
CA ILE A 423 14.86 2.05 -10.53
C ILE A 423 16.35 2.17 -10.82
N VAL A 424 17.17 2.37 -9.80
CA VAL A 424 18.63 2.53 -9.93
C VAL A 424 19.32 1.34 -9.28
N GLY A 425 20.17 0.64 -10.05
CA GLY A 425 20.93 -0.50 -9.57
C GLY A 425 22.15 -0.08 -8.78
N LEU A 426 22.38 -0.67 -7.61
CA LEU A 426 23.53 -0.43 -6.76
C LEU A 426 24.03 -1.75 -6.15
N THR A 427 25.34 -1.93 -6.04
CA THR A 427 25.97 -2.99 -5.23
C THR A 427 27.05 -2.39 -4.36
N ASP A 428 27.08 -2.81 -3.09
CA ASP A 428 28.17 -2.51 -2.15
C ASP A 428 29.13 -3.69 -1.98
N ILE A 429 28.94 -4.75 -2.77
CA ILE A 429 29.67 -6.01 -2.69
C ILE A 429 30.41 -6.26 -4.02
N GLY A 430 31.71 -6.54 -3.91
CA GLY A 430 32.58 -6.87 -5.04
C GLY A 430 32.39 -8.28 -5.60
N ARG A 431 33.04 -8.56 -6.73
CA ARG A 431 32.92 -9.81 -7.48
C ARG A 431 33.14 -11.05 -6.60
N ASN A 432 32.37 -12.13 -6.77
CA ASN A 432 32.51 -13.37 -6.00
C ASN A 432 32.53 -13.17 -4.47
N GLY A 433 31.98 -12.07 -3.95
CA GLY A 433 32.09 -11.72 -2.52
C GLY A 433 33.52 -11.41 -2.07
N THR A 434 34.42 -11.00 -2.98
CA THR A 434 35.78 -10.53 -2.62
C THR A 434 35.73 -9.43 -1.56
N ASP A 435 36.81 -9.29 -0.77
CA ASP A 435 36.99 -8.29 0.30
C ASP A 435 36.82 -6.81 -0.13
N ALA A 436 36.56 -6.53 -1.41
CA ALA A 436 36.20 -5.22 -1.92
C ALA A 436 34.77 -4.85 -1.46
N LEU A 437 34.71 -4.35 -0.24
CA LEU A 437 33.55 -3.69 0.37
C LEU A 437 33.62 -2.18 0.12
N ASP A 438 32.56 -1.47 0.47
CA ASP A 438 32.46 0.00 0.37
C ASP A 438 32.51 0.52 -1.09
N LEU A 439 31.90 -0.21 -2.02
CA LEU A 439 31.84 0.18 -3.44
C LEU A 439 30.88 1.34 -3.72
N ILE A 440 29.90 1.58 -2.84
CA ILE A 440 28.98 2.69 -2.97
C ILE A 440 29.61 3.96 -2.38
N ASP A 441 30.01 4.86 -3.26
CA ASP A 441 30.57 6.17 -2.94
C ASP A 441 29.56 7.31 -3.18
N PRO A 442 29.86 8.56 -2.73
CA PRO A 442 28.94 9.68 -2.93
C PRO A 442 28.61 9.98 -4.40
N PRO A 443 29.56 9.98 -5.37
CA PRO A 443 29.23 10.12 -6.79
C PRO A 443 28.22 9.10 -7.32
N LEU A 444 28.30 7.85 -6.85
CA LEU A 444 27.33 6.83 -7.21
C LEU A 444 25.97 7.09 -6.58
N LEU A 445 25.92 7.48 -5.31
CA LEU A 445 24.68 7.87 -4.63
C LEU A 445 24.00 9.06 -5.32
N ASP A 446 24.77 10.01 -5.85
CA ASP A 446 24.24 11.15 -6.60
C ASP A 446 23.52 10.72 -7.89
N ARG A 447 23.73 9.49 -8.38
CA ARG A 447 22.94 8.88 -9.47
C ARG A 447 21.51 8.56 -9.06
N LEU A 448 21.12 8.69 -7.80
CA LEU A 448 19.74 8.55 -7.34
C LEU A 448 18.93 9.84 -7.50
N VAL A 449 19.61 10.99 -7.60
CA VAL A 449 18.94 12.28 -7.73
C VAL A 449 18.33 12.41 -9.13
N ARG A 450 17.03 12.71 -9.20
CA ARG A 450 16.29 12.92 -10.46
C ARG A 450 15.73 14.33 -10.53
N PRO A 451 15.69 14.96 -11.72
CA PRO A 451 15.14 16.30 -11.89
C PRO A 451 13.61 16.34 -11.78
N ASP A 452 12.93 15.23 -12.13
CA ASP A 452 11.48 15.14 -12.07
C ASP A 452 11.01 14.61 -10.71
N ALA A 453 10.62 15.55 -9.83
CA ALA A 453 10.10 15.24 -8.49
C ALA A 453 8.71 14.55 -8.50
N LEU A 454 8.10 14.31 -9.67
CA LEU A 454 6.86 13.55 -9.82
C LEU A 454 7.10 12.05 -10.04
N ARG A 455 8.35 11.64 -10.27
CA ARG A 455 8.71 10.24 -10.50
C ARG A 455 9.38 9.67 -9.26
N PRO A 456 8.75 8.70 -8.58
CA PRO A 456 9.41 7.97 -7.51
C PRO A 456 10.69 7.30 -8.02
N VAL A 457 11.72 7.30 -7.17
CA VAL A 457 12.99 6.63 -7.42
C VAL A 457 13.18 5.50 -6.42
N VAL A 458 13.43 4.30 -6.93
CA VAL A 458 13.78 3.12 -6.16
C VAL A 458 15.29 2.89 -6.24
N ALA A 459 15.97 2.88 -5.10
CA ALA A 459 17.32 2.33 -5.01
C ALA A 459 17.20 0.81 -4.89
N PHE A 460 17.64 0.06 -5.90
CA PHE A 460 17.67 -1.40 -5.86
C PHE A 460 19.09 -1.87 -5.56
N VAL A 461 19.31 -2.33 -4.32
CA VAL A 461 20.64 -2.41 -3.72
C VAL A 461 21.01 -3.86 -3.39
N HIS A 462 22.16 -4.31 -3.85
CA HIS A 462 22.75 -5.61 -3.51
C HIS A 462 23.82 -5.41 -2.43
N TRP A 463 23.53 -5.84 -1.19
CA TRP A 463 24.31 -5.48 0.01
C TRP A 463 24.08 -6.41 1.19
N GLY A 464 24.70 -6.15 2.34
CA GLY A 464 24.48 -6.94 3.54
C GLY A 464 25.36 -8.18 3.61
N SER A 465 25.21 -8.91 4.70
CA SER A 465 25.89 -10.18 4.91
C SER A 465 24.94 -11.34 4.65
N GLU A 466 25.44 -12.40 4.01
CA GLU A 466 24.65 -13.61 3.77
C GLU A 466 23.99 -14.13 5.06
N TYR A 467 22.72 -14.49 4.94
CA TYR A 467 21.87 -15.07 5.98
C TYR A 467 21.58 -14.14 7.18
N VAL A 468 21.86 -12.84 7.05
CA VAL A 468 21.51 -11.83 8.06
C VAL A 468 20.28 -11.06 7.59
N ALA A 469 19.17 -11.16 8.34
CA ALA A 469 17.89 -10.54 7.97
C ALA A 469 17.73 -9.07 8.45
N ALA A 470 18.80 -8.46 8.98
CA ALA A 470 18.78 -7.09 9.49
C ALA A 470 20.02 -6.32 9.05
N PRO A 471 19.90 -5.01 8.76
CA PRO A 471 21.03 -4.21 8.29
C PRO A 471 22.14 -4.10 9.33
N GLY A 472 23.39 -4.05 8.87
CA GLY A 472 24.56 -3.68 9.66
C GLY A 472 24.79 -2.17 9.71
N PRO A 473 25.91 -1.71 10.29
CA PRO A 473 26.24 -0.29 10.37
C PRO A 473 26.43 0.37 8.99
N ARG A 474 27.02 -0.35 8.03
CA ARG A 474 27.28 0.16 6.67
C ARG A 474 25.98 0.36 5.91
N GLU A 475 25.06 -0.61 5.95
CA GLU A 475 23.77 -0.53 5.28
C GLU A 475 22.90 0.58 5.89
N ARG A 476 22.89 0.73 7.23
CA ARG A 476 22.21 1.86 7.88
C ARG A 476 22.74 3.21 7.44
N MET A 477 24.06 3.36 7.35
CA MET A 477 24.68 4.61 6.90
C MET A 477 24.32 4.91 5.44
N LEU A 478 24.36 3.91 4.57
CA LEU A 478 23.95 4.05 3.18
C LEU A 478 22.46 4.38 3.04
N THR A 479 21.60 3.72 3.81
CA THR A 479 20.17 4.02 3.89
C THR A 479 19.95 5.51 4.21
N ASP A 480 20.65 6.05 5.20
CA ASP A 480 20.54 7.46 5.55
C ASP A 480 21.03 8.39 4.44
N GLU A 481 22.14 8.07 3.78
CA GLU A 481 22.66 8.86 2.65
C GLU A 481 21.72 8.84 1.42
N MET A 482 21.07 7.71 1.14
CA MET A 482 20.05 7.59 0.09
C MET A 482 18.79 8.39 0.44
N ARG A 483 18.33 8.31 1.69
CA ARG A 483 17.20 9.09 2.21
C ARG A 483 17.45 10.59 2.09
N LEU A 484 18.66 11.06 2.41
CA LEU A 484 19.05 12.47 2.26
C LEU A 484 19.03 12.96 0.79
N ARG A 485 19.07 12.04 -0.18
CA ARG A 485 18.94 12.31 -1.61
C ARG A 485 17.52 12.14 -2.14
N ALA A 486 16.53 12.10 -1.25
CA ALA A 486 15.10 12.02 -1.57
C ALA A 486 14.70 10.76 -2.37
N VAL A 487 15.40 9.64 -2.14
CA VAL A 487 14.97 8.34 -2.66
C VAL A 487 13.60 7.99 -2.08
N SER A 488 12.70 7.51 -2.93
CA SER A 488 11.33 7.18 -2.56
C SER A 488 11.24 5.83 -1.86
N ALA A 489 11.98 4.83 -2.36
CA ALA A 489 12.12 3.53 -1.71
C ALA A 489 13.55 2.96 -1.85
N ILE A 490 14.01 2.27 -0.83
CA ILE A 490 15.26 1.50 -0.82
C ILE A 490 14.87 0.03 -0.70
N VAL A 491 15.27 -0.77 -1.69
CA VAL A 491 14.90 -2.19 -1.81
C VAL A 491 16.17 -2.99 -1.93
N GLY A 492 16.50 -3.75 -0.89
CA GLY A 492 17.70 -4.56 -0.88
C GLY A 492 17.49 -5.99 -1.43
N ALA A 493 18.59 -6.61 -1.83
CA ALA A 493 18.77 -8.03 -2.18
C ALA A 493 20.19 -8.47 -1.71
N HIS A 494 20.57 -9.74 -1.94
CA HIS A 494 21.83 -10.42 -1.54
C HIS A 494 21.79 -11.32 -0.29
N PRO A 495 21.25 -10.93 0.88
CA PRO A 495 21.40 -11.75 2.08
C PRO A 495 20.78 -13.14 2.00
N HIS A 496 20.10 -13.50 0.89
CA HIS A 496 19.34 -14.73 0.67
C HIS A 496 18.19 -14.97 1.68
N VAL A 497 17.98 -14.05 2.62
CA VAL A 497 16.89 -14.05 3.58
C VAL A 497 16.06 -12.79 3.41
N ALA A 498 14.74 -12.96 3.29
CA ALA A 498 13.81 -11.86 3.13
C ALA A 498 13.56 -11.15 4.46
N SER A 499 13.36 -9.84 4.39
CA SER A 499 12.92 -9.03 5.53
C SER A 499 11.47 -9.33 5.88
N GLY A 500 11.12 -9.28 7.17
CA GLY A 500 9.74 -9.54 7.62
C GLY A 500 8.78 -8.35 7.51
N ALA A 501 9.28 -7.15 7.24
CA ALA A 501 8.46 -5.93 7.22
C ALA A 501 9.11 -4.82 6.37
N LEU A 502 8.26 -3.86 5.98
CA LEU A 502 8.66 -2.57 5.41
C LEU A 502 8.85 -1.55 6.54
N ASN A 503 9.85 -0.68 6.42
CA ASN A 503 10.13 0.38 7.39
C ASN A 503 9.86 1.76 6.77
N ALA A 504 9.11 2.61 7.47
CA ALA A 504 8.93 4.01 7.11
C ALA A 504 10.01 4.86 7.81
N LEU A 505 10.96 5.39 7.05
CA LEU A 505 12.09 6.18 7.56
C LEU A 505 11.84 7.68 7.48
N GLY A 506 12.46 8.45 8.37
CA GLY A 506 12.38 9.91 8.34
C GLY A 506 10.96 10.47 8.47
N GLY A 507 10.08 9.83 9.25
CA GLY A 507 8.68 10.20 9.33
C GLY A 507 7.85 9.80 8.11
N GLY A 508 8.32 8.83 7.32
CA GLY A 508 7.66 8.34 6.12
C GLY A 508 8.24 8.89 4.81
N ASP A 509 9.27 9.75 4.85
CA ASP A 509 9.89 10.32 3.64
C ASP A 509 10.43 9.23 2.69
N THR A 510 10.96 8.13 3.23
CA THR A 510 11.51 7.01 2.43
C THR A 510 11.01 5.68 2.98
N LEU A 511 10.61 4.77 2.09
CA LEU A 511 10.29 3.39 2.43
C LEU A 511 11.55 2.51 2.32
N GLU A 512 11.78 1.63 3.28
CA GLU A 512 12.89 0.68 3.25
C GLU A 512 12.37 -0.77 3.33
N LEU A 513 12.90 -1.61 2.44
CA LEU A 513 12.93 -3.05 2.57
C LEU A 513 14.39 -3.49 2.55
N TYR A 514 14.89 -4.03 3.66
CA TYR A 514 16.32 -4.34 3.77
C TYR A 514 16.77 -5.46 2.81
N SER A 515 15.93 -6.47 2.58
CA SER A 515 16.25 -7.60 1.70
C SER A 515 14.98 -8.28 1.19
N LEU A 516 14.92 -8.53 -0.13
CA LEU A 516 13.95 -9.42 -0.78
C LEU A 516 14.30 -10.91 -0.64
N GLY A 517 15.57 -11.23 -0.34
CA GLY A 517 16.07 -12.60 -0.31
C GLY A 517 16.03 -13.28 -1.69
N ASN A 518 15.84 -14.60 -1.71
CA ASN A 518 15.85 -15.38 -2.95
C ASN A 518 14.52 -15.29 -3.70
N PHE A 519 14.59 -15.22 -5.03
CA PHE A 519 13.45 -15.43 -5.90
C PHE A 519 13.48 -16.84 -6.50
N LEU A 520 14.29 -17.07 -7.53
CA LEU A 520 14.56 -18.40 -8.08
C LEU A 520 16.04 -18.70 -7.85
N PHE A 521 16.35 -19.52 -6.86
CA PHE A 521 17.73 -19.85 -6.48
C PHE A 521 17.83 -21.28 -5.92
N ASP A 522 18.96 -21.95 -6.07
CA ASP A 522 19.16 -23.36 -5.67
C ASP A 522 19.50 -23.57 -4.18
N GLN A 523 19.03 -22.67 -3.32
CA GLN A 523 19.16 -22.74 -1.87
C GLN A 523 17.85 -23.17 -1.21
N THR A 524 17.95 -23.95 -0.13
CA THR A 524 16.80 -24.51 0.59
C THR A 524 16.23 -23.55 1.64
N ALA A 525 14.98 -23.77 2.05
CA ALA A 525 14.24 -23.02 3.06
C ALA A 525 14.86 -23.05 4.46
N GLU A 526 15.72 -24.04 4.77
CA GLU A 526 16.44 -24.09 6.05
C GLU A 526 17.33 -22.85 6.26
N ARG A 527 17.81 -22.25 5.17
CA ARG A 527 18.80 -21.16 5.21
C ARG A 527 18.37 -19.92 4.45
N SER A 528 17.39 -20.02 3.56
CA SER A 528 16.99 -18.92 2.68
C SER A 528 15.48 -18.67 2.71
N SER A 529 15.07 -17.47 2.33
CA SER A 529 13.66 -17.09 2.17
C SER A 529 13.54 -16.01 1.10
N GLY A 530 12.33 -15.86 0.55
CA GLY A 530 12.04 -14.96 -0.54
C GLY A 530 10.81 -14.09 -0.30
N SER A 531 10.76 -12.93 -0.92
CA SER A 531 9.56 -12.10 -1.02
C SER A 531 9.53 -11.33 -2.32
N LEU A 532 8.33 -11.00 -2.77
CA LEU A 532 8.07 -9.99 -3.79
C LEU A 532 7.69 -8.67 -3.13
N LEU A 533 8.14 -7.56 -3.70
CA LEU A 533 7.61 -6.23 -3.40
C LEU A 533 6.68 -5.81 -4.54
N GLU A 534 5.38 -5.71 -4.27
CA GLU A 534 4.44 -5.05 -5.19
C GLU A 534 4.54 -3.55 -4.98
N ILE A 535 4.73 -2.79 -6.05
CA ILE A 535 4.71 -1.33 -6.10
C ILE A 535 3.54 -0.88 -6.99
N ARG A 536 2.68 -0.03 -6.44
CA ARG A 536 1.60 0.67 -7.15
C ARG A 536 1.95 2.13 -7.25
N VAL A 537 2.07 2.65 -8.46
CA VAL A 537 2.31 4.08 -8.71
C VAL A 537 1.01 4.73 -9.16
N PHE A 538 0.59 5.77 -8.45
CA PHE A 538 -0.62 6.53 -8.71
C PHE A 538 -0.36 7.70 -9.67
N GLU A 539 -1.42 8.26 -10.24
CA GLU A 539 -1.31 9.30 -11.28
C GLU A 539 -0.64 10.59 -10.80
N GLN A 540 -0.79 10.95 -9.53
CA GLN A 540 -0.19 12.14 -8.94
C GLN A 540 1.32 12.01 -8.64
N GLY A 541 1.93 10.84 -8.90
CA GLY A 541 3.35 10.59 -8.68
C GLY A 541 3.71 10.04 -7.29
N THR A 542 2.71 9.63 -6.51
CA THR A 542 2.90 8.87 -5.26
C THR A 542 2.88 7.37 -5.53
N PHE A 543 3.34 6.57 -4.57
CA PHE A 543 3.29 5.12 -4.64
C PHE A 543 2.94 4.46 -3.31
N PHE A 544 2.32 3.29 -3.39
CA PHE A 544 2.16 2.36 -2.27
C PHE A 544 2.92 1.08 -2.58
N ALA A 545 3.49 0.45 -1.55
CA ALA A 545 4.12 -0.86 -1.71
C ALA A 545 3.65 -1.84 -0.64
N ARG A 546 3.63 -3.13 -0.99
CA ARG A 546 3.39 -4.22 -0.05
C ARG A 546 4.32 -5.39 -0.29
N LEU A 547 4.70 -6.04 0.80
CA LEU A 547 5.52 -7.25 0.77
C LEU A 547 4.62 -8.48 0.62
N ILE A 548 5.00 -9.40 -0.27
CA ILE A 548 4.32 -10.65 -0.53
C ILE A 548 5.34 -11.78 -0.31
N PRO A 549 5.22 -12.55 0.78
CA PRO A 549 6.11 -13.69 1.03
C PRO A 549 6.04 -14.71 -0.11
N LEU A 550 7.19 -15.28 -0.47
CA LEU A 550 7.27 -16.35 -1.45
C LEU A 550 7.43 -17.72 -0.78
N PRO A 551 6.90 -18.79 -1.38
CA PRO A 551 7.32 -20.14 -1.02
C PRO A 551 8.80 -20.34 -1.38
N ALA A 552 9.44 -21.33 -0.75
CA ALA A 552 10.76 -21.78 -1.17
C ALA A 552 10.63 -22.63 -2.44
N PHE A 553 10.66 -21.98 -3.62
CA PHE A 553 10.39 -22.65 -4.89
C PHE A 553 11.27 -23.88 -5.14
N TYR A 554 12.54 -23.85 -4.73
CA TYR A 554 13.46 -24.97 -4.89
C TYR A 554 13.10 -26.22 -4.07
N ASP A 555 12.36 -26.06 -2.97
CA ASP A 555 11.92 -27.16 -2.10
C ASP A 555 10.51 -27.67 -2.45
N THR A 556 9.88 -27.09 -3.48
CA THR A 556 8.49 -27.44 -3.84
C THR A 556 8.44 -28.86 -4.42
N PRO A 557 7.56 -29.75 -3.92
CA PRO A 557 7.39 -31.07 -4.50
C PRO A 557 6.86 -30.98 -5.95
N GLY A 558 7.47 -31.74 -6.88
CA GLY A 558 7.04 -31.81 -8.29
C GLY A 558 5.97 -32.83 -8.61
#